data_AF-W2WKL3-F1
#
_entry.id   AF-W2WKL3-F1
#
_cell.length_a   1.000
_cell.length_b   1.000
_cell.length_c   1.000
_cell.angle_alpha   90.00
_cell.angle_beta   90.00
_cell.angle_gamma   90.00
#
_symmetry.space_group_name_H-M   'P 1'
#
loop_
_entity.id
_entity.type
_entity.pdbx_description
1 polymer ?
#
loop_
_entity_poly.entity_id
_entity_poly.type
_entity_poly.pdbx_seq_one_letter_code
_entity_poly.pdbx_strand_id
1 'polypeptide(L)' 'MWRAFEADKTKRAFASVIRVRRKLYTSTFTLGGNMEQWLDEVEDLRRQLENMNEVITDREM' A
#
# COMPACT_ATOMS: atom_id res chain seq x y z
N MET A 1 -9.19 -29.43 -0.42
CA MET A 1 -8.59 -28.68 -1.55
C MET A 1 -8.99 -27.19 -1.52
N TRP A 2 -10.26 -26.83 -1.30
CA TRP A 2 -10.74 -25.44 -1.22
C TRP A 2 -10.12 -24.59 -0.08
N ARG A 3 -10.10 -25.10 1.16
CA ARG A 3 -9.58 -24.35 2.33
C ARG A 3 -8.11 -23.93 2.23
N ALA A 4 -7.28 -24.76 1.59
CA ALA A 4 -5.86 -24.44 1.42
C ALA A 4 -5.64 -23.35 0.35
N PHE A 5 -6.43 -23.37 -0.72
CA PHE A 5 -6.43 -22.34 -1.76
C PHE A 5 -6.93 -21.00 -1.21
N GLU A 6 -8.03 -21.02 -0.45
CA GLU A 6 -8.56 -19.85 0.23
C GLU A 6 -7.52 -19.26 1.21
N ALA A 7 -6.88 -20.11 2.03
CA ALA A 7 -5.81 -19.69 2.94
C ALA A 7 -4.57 -19.12 2.21
N ASP A 8 -4.15 -19.69 1.06
CA ASP A 8 -3.04 -19.16 0.26
C ASP A 8 -3.39 -17.80 -0.36
N LYS A 9 -4.61 -17.66 -0.89
CA LYS A 9 -5.13 -16.40 -1.43
C LYS A 9 -5.19 -15.32 -0.34
N THR A 10 -5.62 -15.70 0.86
CA THR A 10 -5.63 -14.83 2.04
C THR A 10 -4.22 -14.42 2.46
N LYS A 11 -3.26 -15.35 2.54
CA LYS A 11 -1.86 -15.04 2.85
C LYS A 11 -1.22 -14.10 1.83
N ARG A 12 -1.45 -14.34 0.54
CA ARG A 12 -0.92 -13.49 -0.53
C ARG A 12 -1.55 -12.09 -0.49
N ALA A 13 -2.86 -12.00 -0.25
CA ALA A 13 -3.55 -10.72 -0.07
C ALA A 13 -2.99 -9.95 1.13
N PHE A 14 -2.88 -10.58 2.30
CA PHE A 14 -2.29 -9.97 3.49
C PHE A 14 -0.84 -9.52 3.27
N ALA A 15 -0.02 -10.36 2.64
CA ALA A 15 1.37 -10.02 2.33
C ALA A 15 1.47 -8.82 1.36
N SER A 16 0.55 -8.74 0.39
CA SER A 16 0.46 -7.61 -0.54
C SER A 16 0.16 -6.31 0.20
N VAL A 17 -0.86 -6.30 1.06
CA VAL A 17 -1.26 -5.14 1.86
C VAL A 17 -0.11 -4.66 2.75
N ILE A 18 0.55 -5.58 3.47
CA ILE A 18 1.69 -5.26 4.34
C ILE A 18 2.83 -4.63 3.52
N ARG A 19 3.11 -5.15 2.34
CA ARG A 19 4.17 -4.63 1.47
C ARG A 19 3.87 -3.20 0.99
N VAL A 20 2.63 -2.93 0.59
CA VAL A 20 2.23 -1.59 0.11
C VAL A 20 2.22 -0.59 1.28
N ARG A 21 1.66 -0.96 2.43
CA ARG A 21 1.73 -0.14 3.66
C ARG A 21 3.15 0.18 4.07
N ARG A 22 4.05 -0.81 4.02
CA ARG A 22 5.48 -0.59 4.31
C ARG A 22 6.05 0.47 3.38
N LYS A 23 5.84 0.36 2.06
CA LYS A 23 6.34 1.34 1.10
C LYS A 23 5.80 2.74 1.41
N LEU A 24 4.51 2.86 1.67
CA LEU A 24 3.85 4.13 1.99
C LEU A 24 4.45 4.79 3.24
N TYR A 25 4.48 4.08 4.36
CA TYR A 25 4.97 4.64 5.64
C TYR A 25 6.49 4.83 5.71
N THR A 26 7.25 4.17 4.82
CA THR A 26 8.69 4.43 4.69
C THR A 26 9.02 5.46 3.61
N SER A 27 8.01 5.95 2.86
CA SER A 27 8.22 6.98 1.85
C SER A 27 8.53 8.29 2.54
N THR A 28 9.67 8.89 2.20
CA THR A 28 10.10 10.18 2.72
C THR A 28 10.50 11.08 1.57
N PHE A 29 9.98 12.30 1.55
CA PHE A 29 10.42 13.30 0.58
C PHE A 29 11.88 13.68 0.81
N THR A 30 12.69 13.67 -0.25
CA THR A 30 14.09 14.11 -0.22
C THR A 30 14.20 15.56 -0.70
N LEU A 31 14.88 16.41 0.07
CA LEU A 31 15.17 17.80 -0.31
C LEU A 31 15.90 17.86 -1.66
N GLY A 32 15.40 18.68 -2.58
CA GLY A 32 15.90 18.79 -3.96
C GLY A 32 15.34 17.74 -4.93
N GLY A 33 14.50 16.82 -4.45
CA GLY A 33 13.73 15.90 -5.30
C GLY A 33 12.51 16.56 -5.94
N ASN A 34 11.93 15.89 -6.95
CA ASN A 34 10.69 16.33 -7.56
C ASN A 34 9.50 16.05 -6.63
N MET A 35 8.91 17.11 -6.08
CA MET A 35 7.78 17.03 -5.15
C MET A 35 6.52 16.49 -5.81
N GLU A 36 6.21 16.90 -7.04
CA GLU A 36 5.02 16.43 -7.75
C GLU A 36 5.11 14.93 -7.98
N GLN A 37 6.26 14.46 -8.46
CA GLN A 37 6.49 13.02 -8.65
C GLN A 37 6.36 12.24 -7.34
N TRP A 38 6.90 12.76 -6.23
CA TRP A 38 6.78 12.10 -4.94
C TRP A 38 5.33 12.03 -4.45
N LEU A 39 4.55 13.09 -4.65
CA LEU A 39 3.12 13.11 -4.32
C LEU A 39 2.34 12.09 -5.16
N ASP A 40 2.62 12.01 -6.46
CA ASP A 40 1.99 11.01 -7.35
C ASP A 40 2.31 9.58 -6.92
N GLU A 41 3.55 9.31 -6.49
CA GLU A 41 3.97 8.00 -5.99
C GLU A 41 3.26 7.62 -4.69
N VAL A 42 3.10 8.57 -3.75
CA VAL A 42 2.36 8.35 -2.49
C VAL A 42 0.88 8.13 -2.76
N GLU A 43 0.27 8.90 -3.67
CA GLU A 43 -1.15 8.77 -4.03
C GLU A 43 -1.44 7.44 -4.75
N ASP A 44 -0.56 6.97 -5.64
CA ASP A 44 -0.74 5.66 -6.26
C ASP A 44 -0.64 4.51 -5.25
N LEU A 45 0.24 4.61 -4.24
CA LEU A 45 0.28 3.65 -3.13
C LEU A 45 -1.01 3.66 -2.31
N ARG A 46 -1.60 4.83 -2.07
CA ARG A 46 -2.91 4.98 -1.40
C ARG A 46 -4.01 4.30 -2.20
N ARG A 47 -4.09 4.58 -3.50
CA ARG A 47 -5.07 3.96 -4.42
C ARG A 47 -4.89 2.44 -4.53
N GLN A 48 -3.66 1.93 -4.50
CA GLN A 48 -3.40 0.49 -4.47
C GLN A 48 -4.00 -0.16 -3.21
N LEU A 49 -3.93 0.49 -2.05
CA LEU A 49 -4.52 -0.01 -0.82
C LEU A 49 -6.05 0.06 -0.83
N GLU A 50 -6.63 1.14 -1.36
CA GLU A 50 -8.08 1.25 -1.57
C GLU A 50 -8.61 0.12 -2.46
N ASN A 51 -7.92 -0.18 -3.57
CA ASN A 51 -8.27 -1.29 -4.46
C ASN A 51 -8.16 -2.67 -3.78
N MET A 52 -7.41 -2.78 -2.68
CA MET A 52 -7.34 -3.98 -1.84
C MET A 52 -8.38 -3.99 -0.71
N ASN A 53 -9.30 -3.01 -0.68
CA ASN A 53 -10.26 -2.76 0.41
C ASN A 53 -9.61 -2.39 1.75
N GLU A 54 -8.40 -1.84 1.74
CA GLU A 54 -7.64 -1.41 2.92
C GLU A 54 -7.49 0.12 2.92
N VAL A 55 -8.63 0.82 3.02
CA VAL A 55 -8.68 2.28 2.99
C VAL A 55 -7.86 2.85 4.15
N ILE A 56 -6.87 3.69 3.82
CA ILE A 56 -6.13 4.49 4.80
C ILE A 56 -6.78 5.85 4.90
N THR A 57 -7.08 6.26 6.13
CA THR A 57 -7.67 7.59 6.38
C THR A 57 -6.58 8.66 6.51
N ASP A 58 -6.91 9.91 6.23
CA ASP A 58 -5.98 11.04 6.40
C ASP A 58 -5.44 11.18 7.84
N ARG A 59 -6.11 10.59 8.83
CA ARG A 59 -5.64 10.58 10.23
C ARG A 59 -4.51 9.58 10.48
N GLU A 60 -4.41 8.55 9.65
CA GLU A 60 -3.36 7.53 9.74
C GLU A 60 -2.08 7.91 8.98
N MET A 61 -2.16 8.93 8.12
CA MET A 61 -1.03 9.55 7.41
C MET A 61 -0.41 10.67 8.26
#